data_AF-A0A2E3KGV8-F1
#
_entry.id   AF-A0A2E3KGV8-F1
#
_cell.length_a   1.000
_cell.length_b   1.000
_cell.length_c   1.000
_cell.angle_alpha   90.00
_cell.angle_beta   90.00
_cell.angle_gamma   90.00
#
_symmetry.space_group_name_H-M   'P 1'
#
loop_
_entity.id
_entity.type
_entity.pdbx_description
1 polymer ?
#
loop_
_entity_poly.entity_id
_entity_poly.type
_entity_poly.pdbx_seq_one_letter_code
_entity_poly.pdbx_strand_id
1 'polypeptide(L)'
;MKKFDKFAILPRDTLSTNTKEQICHNKKKNMDYFDIRRKNNMNNFVTDFTTLSPDSIRYPPGANIPKGLVNTPKLKERLSKDGAALTPTLENFAQMYQQMAAGLLHMSLDKLIPPGHPLYTKENSITILKEEKEKILKENLELKRKLENKNSN
;
A
#
# COMPACT_ATOMS: atom_id res chain seq x y z
N MET A 1 37.96 51.50 -27.14
CA MET A 1 36.58 51.04 -26.89
C MET A 1 36.39 49.70 -27.60
N LYS A 2 36.46 48.58 -26.87
CA LYS A 2 36.20 47.23 -27.39
C LYS A 2 34.92 46.73 -26.70
N LYS A 3 33.93 46.37 -27.51
CA LYS A 3 32.58 45.97 -27.10
C LYS A 3 32.68 44.62 -26.37
N PHE A 4 32.02 44.52 -25.22
CA PHE A 4 31.83 43.25 -24.52
C PHE A 4 30.77 42.43 -25.26
N ASP A 5 31.13 41.22 -25.67
CA ASP A 5 30.20 40.26 -26.26
C ASP A 5 29.20 39.79 -25.20
N LYS A 6 27.91 39.93 -25.52
CA LYS A 6 26.81 39.39 -24.71
C LYS A 6 26.84 37.88 -24.80
N PHE A 7 26.98 37.21 -23.66
CA PHE A 7 26.68 35.79 -23.53
C PHE A 7 25.22 35.54 -23.88
N ALA A 8 24.96 34.88 -25.02
CA ALA A 8 23.66 34.37 -25.36
C ALA A 8 23.35 33.16 -24.45
N ILE A 9 22.46 33.36 -23.48
CA ILE A 9 21.88 32.28 -22.69
C ILE A 9 20.88 31.57 -23.60
N LEU A 10 21.18 30.33 -23.98
CA LEU A 10 20.23 29.43 -24.63
C LEU A 10 19.10 29.10 -23.64
N PRO A 11 17.82 29.21 -24.02
CA PRO A 11 16.73 28.69 -23.19
C PRO A 11 16.82 27.16 -23.14
N ARG A 12 17.28 26.64 -22.00
CA ARG A 12 16.84 25.33 -21.50
C ARG A 12 15.39 25.50 -21.10
N ASP A 13 14.51 24.81 -21.83
CA ASP A 13 13.33 24.09 -21.33
C ASP A 13 12.34 23.91 -22.49
N THR A 14 12.46 22.80 -23.22
CA THR A 14 11.34 22.31 -24.03
C THR A 14 10.29 21.77 -23.06
N LEU A 15 9.43 22.64 -22.52
CA LEU A 15 8.20 22.22 -21.86
C LEU A 15 7.33 21.51 -22.90
N SER A 16 7.20 20.20 -22.75
CA SER A 16 6.30 19.34 -23.53
C SER A 16 4.87 19.86 -23.42
N THR A 17 4.32 20.44 -24.50
CA THR A 17 2.99 21.07 -24.60
C THR A 17 1.84 20.04 -24.67
N ASN A 18 2.02 18.86 -24.08
CA ASN A 18 1.03 17.81 -24.19
C ASN A 18 -0.13 18.04 -23.21
N THR A 19 -1.35 18.07 -23.76
CA THR A 19 -2.58 18.08 -22.95
C THR A 19 -2.65 16.82 -22.08
N LYS A 20 -3.36 16.90 -20.93
CA LYS A 20 -3.46 15.79 -19.95
C LYS A 20 -3.89 14.46 -20.59
N GLU A 21 -4.76 14.54 -21.60
CA GLU A 21 -5.23 13.38 -22.37
C GLU A 21 -4.12 12.72 -23.19
N GLN A 22 -3.23 13.50 -23.81
CA GLN A 22 -2.09 12.98 -24.56
C GLN A 22 -1.06 12.31 -23.64
N ILE A 23 -0.86 12.84 -22.43
CA ILE A 23 0.01 12.22 -21.41
C ILE A 23 -0.56 10.87 -20.98
N CYS A 24 -1.87 10.80 -20.70
CA CYS A 24 -2.53 9.55 -20.33
C CYS A 24 -2.46 8.51 -21.46
N HIS A 25 -2.73 8.93 -22.69
CA HIS A 25 -2.70 8.06 -23.86
C HIS A 25 -1.29 7.51 -24.13
N ASN A 26 -0.26 8.34 -24.01
CA ASN A 26 1.14 7.89 -24.15
C ASN A 26 1.56 6.93 -23.03
N LYS A 27 1.13 7.17 -21.79
CA LYS A 27 1.38 6.24 -20.68
C LYS A 27 0.74 4.88 -20.93
N LYS A 28 -0.50 4.85 -21.44
CA LYS A 28 -1.20 3.62 -21.80
C LYS A 28 -0.50 2.86 -22.94
N LYS A 29 -0.12 3.55 -24.02
CA LYS A 29 0.66 2.97 -25.13
C LYS A 29 1.97 2.34 -24.68
N ASN A 30 2.69 3.00 -23.77
CA ASN A 30 3.93 2.46 -23.22
C ASN A 30 3.68 1.18 -22.40
N MET A 31 2.64 1.16 -21.56
CA MET A 31 2.28 -0.04 -20.80
C MET A 31 1.90 -1.20 -21.73
N ASP A 32 1.06 -0.95 -22.73
CA ASP A 32 0.65 -1.96 -23.71
C ASP A 32 1.86 -2.52 -24.49
N TYR A 33 2.80 -1.65 -24.88
CA TYR A 33 4.04 -2.06 -25.54
C TYR A 33 4.89 -3.01 -24.66
N PHE A 34 5.06 -2.68 -23.38
CA PHE A 34 5.81 -3.52 -22.45
C PHE A 34 5.11 -4.85 -22.17
N ASP A 35 3.78 -4.86 -22.08
CA ASP A 35 3.00 -6.08 -21.84
C ASP A 35 3.00 -7.01 -23.06
N ILE A 36 2.88 -6.46 -24.27
CA ILE A 36 3.01 -7.23 -25.53
C ILE A 36 4.42 -7.78 -25.67
N ARG A 37 5.46 -6.97 -25.40
CA ARG A 37 6.85 -7.42 -25.44
C ARG A 37 7.10 -8.55 -24.44
N ARG A 38 6.59 -8.44 -23.21
CA ARG A 38 6.71 -9.48 -22.18
C ARG A 38 6.04 -10.77 -22.63
N LYS A 39 4.80 -10.71 -23.12
CA LYS A 39 4.06 -11.89 -23.63
C LYS A 39 4.79 -12.56 -24.79
N ASN A 40 5.29 -11.78 -25.75
CA ASN A 40 6.01 -12.32 -26.90
C ASN A 40 7.36 -12.93 -26.54
N ASN A 41 8.03 -12.44 -25.49
CA ASN A 41 9.32 -12.98 -25.03
C ASN A 41 9.17 -14.28 -24.20
N MET A 42 7.97 -14.57 -23.67
CA MET A 42 7.68 -15.82 -22.95
C MET A 42 7.50 -17.02 -23.89
N ASN A 43 7.17 -16.79 -25.16
CA ASN A 43 6.94 -17.87 -26.12
C ASN A 43 8.25 -18.50 -26.65
N ASN A 44 9.38 -17.80 -26.46
CA ASN A 44 10.69 -18.21 -27.01
C ASN A 44 11.68 -18.62 -25.91
N PHE A 45 11.34 -18.41 -24.64
CA PHE A 45 12.15 -18.81 -23.51
C PHE A 45 11.45 -19.98 -22.82
N VAL A 46 11.98 -21.19 -22.98
CA VAL A 46 11.50 -22.37 -22.27
C VAL A 46 11.72 -22.13 -20.78
N THR A 47 10.69 -21.66 -20.08
CA THR A 47 10.73 -21.42 -18.63
C THR A 47 10.61 -22.70 -17.82
N ASP A 48 10.24 -23.81 -18.47
CA ASP A 48 10.01 -25.10 -17.84
C ASP A 48 11.11 -26.10 -18.23
N PHE A 49 12.21 -26.09 -17.49
CA PHE A 49 13.33 -27.04 -17.68
C PHE A 49 12.96 -28.48 -17.26
N THR A 50 11.75 -28.67 -16.72
CA THR A 50 11.27 -29.91 -16.13
C THR A 50 10.81 -30.95 -17.16
N THR A 51 10.49 -30.53 -18.38
CA THR A 51 10.05 -31.39 -19.50
C THR A 51 11.12 -31.62 -20.56
N LEU A 52 12.31 -31.03 -20.39
CA LEU A 52 13.42 -31.23 -21.31
C LEU A 52 14.00 -32.62 -21.08
N SER A 53 14.00 -33.46 -22.14
CA SER A 53 14.79 -34.69 -22.14
C SER A 53 16.24 -34.35 -21.78
N PRO A 54 16.97 -35.18 -21.00
CA PRO A 54 18.34 -34.89 -20.56
C PRO A 54 19.29 -34.42 -21.68
N ASP A 55 19.04 -34.85 -22.91
CA ASP A 55 19.85 -34.54 -24.10
C ASP A 55 19.44 -33.23 -24.84
N SER A 56 18.41 -32.52 -24.36
CA SER A 56 17.86 -31.35 -25.08
C SER A 56 18.74 -30.10 -24.98
N ILE A 57 19.65 -30.04 -23.99
CA ILE A 57 20.57 -28.91 -23.79
C ILE A 57 21.96 -29.34 -24.28
N ARG A 58 22.19 -29.24 -25.59
CA ARG A 58 23.47 -29.56 -26.20
C ARG A 58 24.34 -28.31 -26.28
N TYR A 59 25.40 -28.27 -25.47
CA TYR A 59 26.39 -27.19 -25.53
C TYR A 59 27.28 -27.36 -26.76
N PRO A 60 27.73 -26.26 -27.40
CA PRO A 60 28.63 -26.35 -28.54
C PRO A 60 29.94 -27.05 -28.16
N PRO A 61 30.62 -27.72 -29.11
CA PRO A 61 31.90 -28.37 -28.85
C PRO A 61 32.91 -27.40 -28.23
N GLY A 62 33.50 -27.74 -27.09
CA GLY A 62 34.44 -26.89 -26.35
C GLY A 62 33.79 -25.93 -25.33
N ALA A 63 32.46 -25.86 -25.26
CA ALA A 63 31.78 -25.16 -24.18
C ALA A 63 31.58 -26.07 -22.97
N ASN A 64 31.91 -25.54 -21.78
CA ASN A 64 31.70 -26.23 -20.52
C ASN A 64 30.25 -26.04 -20.05
N ILE A 65 29.64 -27.11 -19.55
CA ILE A 65 28.36 -27.01 -18.83
C ILE A 65 28.60 -26.15 -17.59
N PRO A 66 27.76 -25.11 -17.33
CA PRO A 66 27.89 -24.32 -16.12
C PRO A 66 27.79 -25.22 -14.89
N LYS A 67 28.78 -25.12 -14.00
CA LYS A 67 28.92 -25.96 -12.78
C LYS A 67 27.69 -25.90 -11.85
N GLY A 68 26.86 -24.87 -11.96
CA GLY A 68 25.61 -24.75 -11.22
C GLY A 68 24.45 -25.57 -11.78
N LEU A 69 24.53 -26.00 -13.04
CA LEU A 69 23.46 -26.72 -13.76
C LEU A 69 23.69 -28.24 -13.84
N VAL A 70 24.90 -28.71 -13.55
CA VAL A 70 25.22 -30.16 -13.53
C VAL A 70 24.54 -30.94 -12.40
N ASN A 71 23.84 -30.27 -11.47
CA ASN A 71 23.10 -30.91 -10.39
C ASN A 71 21.71 -30.29 -10.24
N THR A 72 20.89 -30.44 -11.28
CA THR A 72 19.51 -29.92 -11.34
C THR A 72 18.64 -30.35 -10.14
N PRO A 73 18.73 -31.59 -9.57
CA PRO A 73 17.91 -31.96 -8.42
C PRO A 73 18.30 -31.18 -7.15
N LYS A 74 19.60 -31.03 -6.88
CA LYS A 74 20.11 -30.28 -5.72
C LYS A 74 19.81 -28.77 -5.84
N LEU A 75 19.82 -28.24 -7.05
CA LEU A 75 19.42 -26.85 -7.30
C LEU A 75 17.93 -26.66 -6.99
N LYS A 76 17.06 -27.57 -7.44
CA LYS A 76 15.62 -27.55 -7.15
C LYS A 76 15.35 -27.61 -5.65
N GLU A 77 16.03 -28.49 -4.93
CA GLU A 77 15.91 -28.61 -3.47
C GLU A 77 16.27 -27.29 -2.76
N ARG A 78 17.38 -26.65 -3.15
CA ARG A 78 17.79 -25.36 -2.59
C ARG A 78 16.79 -24.25 -2.90
N LEU A 79 16.33 -24.13 -4.14
CA LEU A 79 15.33 -23.13 -4.52
C LEU A 79 14.01 -23.31 -3.77
N SER A 80 13.55 -24.56 -3.59
CA SER A 80 12.36 -24.85 -2.79
C SER A 80 12.55 -24.49 -1.31
N LYS A 81 13.72 -24.82 -0.74
CA LYS A 81 14.05 -24.50 0.65
C LYS A 81 14.14 -23.00 0.89
N ASP A 82 14.80 -22.28 -0.03
CA ASP A 82 14.94 -20.82 0.05
C ASP A 82 13.59 -20.11 -0.16
N GLY A 83 12.74 -20.63 -1.06
CA GLY A 83 11.37 -20.17 -1.25
C GLY A 83 10.50 -20.33 0.00
N ALA A 84 10.62 -21.47 0.69
CA ALA A 84 9.92 -21.72 1.96
C ALA A 84 10.46 -20.87 3.13
N ALA A 85 11.73 -20.46 3.08
CA ALA A 85 12.30 -19.54 4.08
C ALA A 85 11.85 -18.07 3.88
N LEU A 86 11.41 -17.71 2.67
CA LEU A 86 10.91 -16.37 2.32
C LEU A 86 9.42 -16.17 2.64
N THR A 87 8.63 -17.24 2.75
CA THR A 87 7.21 -17.11 3.11
C THR A 87 6.97 -16.49 4.50
N PRO A 88 7.68 -16.87 5.58
CA PRO A 88 7.45 -16.26 6.89
C PRO A 88 7.86 -14.78 6.93
N THR A 89 8.87 -14.37 6.14
CA THR A 89 9.27 -12.95 6.10
C THR A 89 8.21 -12.11 5.41
N LEU A 90 7.63 -12.60 4.31
CA LEU A 90 6.56 -11.91 3.58
C LEU A 90 5.28 -11.75 4.42
N GLU A 91 4.91 -12.81 5.15
CA GLU A 91 3.78 -12.77 6.08
C GLU A 91 4.02 -11.79 7.24
N ASN A 92 5.24 -11.78 7.79
CA ASN A 92 5.63 -10.84 8.84
C ASN A 92 5.55 -9.37 8.36
N PHE A 93 5.96 -9.08 7.12
CA PHE A 93 5.81 -7.73 6.57
C PHE A 93 4.34 -7.31 6.46
N ALA A 94 3.46 -8.20 6.01
CA ALA A 94 2.02 -7.91 5.93
C ALA A 94 1.44 -7.62 7.32
N GLN A 95 1.78 -8.43 8.33
CA GLN A 95 1.36 -8.22 9.71
C GLN A 95 1.88 -6.89 10.27
N MET A 96 3.16 -6.57 10.02
CA MET A 96 3.77 -5.30 10.47
C MET A 96 3.06 -4.08 9.85
N TYR A 97 2.74 -4.12 8.55
CA TYR A 97 1.96 -3.05 7.91
C TYR A 97 0.55 -2.93 8.48
N GLN A 98 -0.11 -4.05 8.72
CA GLN A 98 -1.44 -4.07 9.35
C GLN A 98 -1.40 -3.49 10.77
N GLN A 99 -0.40 -3.84 11.58
CA GLN A 99 -0.21 -3.31 12.92
C GLN A 99 0.06 -1.81 12.91
N MET A 100 0.89 -1.33 11.99
CA MET A 100 1.18 0.10 11.85
C MET A 100 -0.06 0.88 11.38
N ALA A 101 -0.80 0.36 10.40
CA ALA A 101 -2.05 0.96 9.94
C ALA A 101 -3.12 0.96 11.04
N ALA A 102 -3.23 -0.14 11.79
CA ALA A 102 -4.11 -0.22 12.95
C ALA A 102 -3.71 0.79 14.02
N GLY A 103 -2.40 1.01 14.24
CA GLY A 103 -1.89 2.06 15.11
C GLY A 103 -2.35 3.46 14.71
N LEU A 104 -2.41 3.78 13.41
CA LEU A 104 -2.91 5.07 12.93
C LEU A 104 -4.41 5.27 13.18
N LEU A 105 -5.21 4.21 13.05
CA LEU A 105 -6.67 4.27 13.29
C LEU A 105 -7.04 4.17 14.77
N HIS A 106 -6.22 3.47 15.57
CA HIS A 106 -6.39 3.27 17.02
C HIS A 106 -5.77 4.41 17.85
N MET A 107 -5.04 5.33 17.22
CA MET A 107 -4.86 6.69 17.73
C MET A 107 -6.22 7.39 17.63
N SER A 108 -7.13 7.03 18.53
CA SER A 108 -8.42 7.66 18.68
C SER A 108 -8.27 9.17 18.79
N LEU A 109 -9.30 9.88 18.34
CA LEU A 109 -9.43 11.33 18.35
C LEU A 109 -9.09 11.92 19.75
N ASP A 110 -9.39 11.19 20.83
CA ASP A 110 -8.96 11.41 22.23
C ASP A 110 -7.45 11.67 22.44
N LYS A 111 -6.54 11.08 21.64
CA LYS A 111 -5.08 11.26 21.74
C LYS A 111 -4.48 12.17 20.67
N LEU A 112 -5.21 12.39 19.57
CA LEU A 112 -4.72 13.22 18.46
C LEU A 112 -4.71 14.71 18.83
N ILE A 113 -5.55 15.08 19.79
CA ILE A 113 -5.74 16.47 20.19
C ILE A 113 -5.13 16.64 21.59
N PRO A 114 -4.18 17.57 21.80
CA PRO A 114 -3.55 17.74 23.10
C PRO A 114 -4.55 18.27 24.15
N PRO A 115 -4.39 17.91 25.44
CA PRO A 115 -5.26 18.42 26.50
C PRO A 115 -5.17 19.95 26.56
N GLY A 116 -6.33 20.61 26.63
CA GLY A 116 -6.45 22.07 26.61
C GLY A 116 -6.70 22.69 25.22
N HIS A 117 -6.71 21.89 24.15
CA HIS A 117 -7.09 22.35 22.81
C HIS A 117 -8.62 22.46 22.68
N PRO A 118 -9.18 23.46 21.95
CA PRO A 118 -10.65 23.62 21.84
C PRO A 118 -11.38 22.42 21.23
N LEU A 119 -10.72 21.70 20.32
CA LEU A 119 -11.22 20.44 19.74
C LEU A 119 -10.92 19.21 20.60
N TYR A 120 -10.32 19.37 21.79
CA TYR A 120 -10.10 18.28 22.74
C TYR A 120 -11.47 17.88 23.31
N THR A 121 -12.24 17.17 22.50
CA THR A 121 -13.48 16.57 22.91
C THR A 121 -13.10 15.39 23.79
N LYS A 122 -13.25 15.54 25.11
CA LYS A 122 -13.43 14.38 25.99
C LYS A 122 -14.57 13.57 25.37
N GLU A 123 -14.29 12.47 24.69
CA GLU A 123 -15.30 11.63 24.01
C GLU A 123 -16.37 11.03 24.95
N ASN A 124 -16.41 11.45 26.22
CA ASN A 124 -17.48 11.17 27.17
C ASN A 124 -18.47 12.32 27.42
N SER A 125 -18.28 13.56 26.91
CA SER A 125 -19.19 14.65 27.27
C SER A 125 -20.61 14.44 26.72
N ILE A 126 -20.74 13.98 25.46
CA ILE A 126 -22.04 13.74 24.84
C ILE A 126 -22.74 12.53 25.45
N THR A 127 -21.99 11.48 25.80
CA THR A 127 -22.55 10.27 26.45
C THR A 127 -22.95 10.57 27.89
N ILE A 128 -22.09 11.23 28.68
CA ILE A 128 -22.40 11.69 30.05
C ILE A 128 -23.62 12.62 30.05
N LEU A 129 -23.67 13.61 29.14
CA LEU A 129 -24.82 14.53 29.06
C LEU A 129 -26.11 13.81 28.66
N LYS A 130 -26.04 12.78 27.81
CA LYS A 130 -27.22 11.95 27.46
C LYS A 130 -27.69 11.14 28.66
N GLU A 131 -26.78 10.51 29.40
CA GLU A 131 -27.08 9.72 30.60
C GLU A 131 -27.66 10.61 31.72
N GLU A 132 -27.05 11.76 32.00
CA GLU A 132 -27.55 12.72 32.98
C GLU A 132 -28.93 13.27 32.60
N LYS A 133 -29.13 13.60 31.31
CA LYS A 133 -30.44 14.04 30.80
C LYS A 133 -31.51 12.98 31.03
N GLU A 134 -31.24 11.71 30.74
CA GLU A 134 -32.20 10.63 30.99
C GLU A 134 -32.53 10.48 32.47
N LYS A 135 -31.53 10.59 33.34
CA LYS A 135 -31.72 10.53 34.79
C LYS A 135 -32.64 11.66 35.29
N ILE A 136 -32.36 12.89 34.88
CA ILE A 136 -33.17 14.07 35.23
C ILE A 136 -34.60 13.95 34.68
N LEU A 137 -34.77 13.39 33.48
CA LEU A 137 -36.10 13.20 32.88
C LEU A 137 -36.96 12.24 33.73
N LYS A 138 -36.39 11.13 34.21
CA LYS A 138 -37.08 10.15 35.06
C LYS A 138 -37.47 10.76 36.40
N GLU A 139 -36.57 11.48 37.04
CA GLU A 139 -36.85 12.19 38.29
C GLU A 139 -37.99 13.20 38.14
N ASN A 140 -37.95 14.02 37.08
CA ASN A 140 -39.01 14.99 36.80
C ASN A 140 -40.39 14.34 36.59
N LEU A 141 -40.44 13.18 35.92
CA LEU A 141 -41.70 12.44 35.76
C LEU A 141 -42.25 11.94 37.09
N GLU A 142 -41.39 11.44 37.98
CA GLU A 142 -41.81 11.00 39.32
C GLU A 142 -42.30 12.16 40.18
N LEU A 143 -41.59 13.29 40.15
CA LEU A 143 -41.98 14.51 40.87
C LEU A 143 -43.34 15.03 40.38
N LYS A 144 -43.59 15.04 39.06
CA LYS A 144 -44.90 15.42 38.50
C LYS A 144 -46.03 14.53 39.03
N ARG A 145 -45.85 13.21 39.04
CA ARG A 145 -46.86 12.30 39.62
C ARG A 145 -47.11 12.58 41.11
N LYS A 146 -46.05 12.83 41.88
CA LYS A 146 -46.19 13.17 43.31
C LYS A 146 -46.95 14.47 43.53
N LEU A 147 -46.77 15.46 42.64
CA LEU A 147 -47.51 16.72 42.69
C LEU A 147 -48.98 16.53 42.30
N GLU A 148 -49.27 15.78 41.23
CA GLU A 148 -50.63 15.46 40.82
C GLU A 148 -51.41 14.76 41.95
N ASN A 149 -50.81 13.76 42.61
CA ASN A 149 -51.43 13.04 43.73
C ASN A 149 -51.66 13.92 44.97
N LYS A 150 -50.84 14.97 45.18
CA LYS A 150 -51.04 15.94 46.27
C LYS A 150 -52.12 16.98 45.94
N ASN A 151 -52.32 17.28 44.67
CA ASN A 151 -53.32 18.24 44.20
C ASN A 151 -54.70 17.60 44.02
N SER A 152 -54.79 16.27 44.05
CA SER A 152 -56.04 15.50 43.92
C SER A 152 -56.53 14.90 45.26
N ASN A 153 -55.80 15.15 46.35
CA ASN A 153 -56.25 15.00 47.74
C ASN A 153 -56.57 16.37 48.33
#